data_AF-A0AAW3MUU8-F1
#
_entry.id   AF-A0AAW3MUU8-F1
#
_cell.length_a   1.000
_cell.length_b   1.000
_cell.length_c   1.000
_cell.angle_alpha   90.00
_cell.angle_beta   90.00
_cell.angle_gamma   90.00
#
_symmetry.space_group_name_H-M   'P 1'
#
loop_
_entity.id
_entity.type
_entity.pdbx_description
1 polymer ?
#
loop_
_entity_poly.entity_id
_entity_poly.type
_entity_poly.pdbx_seq_one_letter_code
_entity_poly.pdbx_strand_id
1 'polypeptide(L)'
;MIGNIVQYALYSLLFLAATMAVAGFYLAFHARRGKPLEAETATTLAGLSLLSAIAPYVGLFGTVWHIIQALGGIGGGNLNVAAIAQPIGEALYATLWGLGTAIVALVAHRIILVLLPDTDDAATSTAAAKQEA
;
A
#
# COMPACT_ATOMS: atom_id res chain seq x y z
N MET A 1 -12.15 2.53 30.07
CA MET A 1 -11.43 1.39 29.43
C MET A 1 -12.25 0.79 28.26
N ILE A 2 -12.81 1.64 27.37
CA ILE A 2 -13.65 1.22 26.23
C ILE A 2 -13.10 1.73 24.87
N GLY A 3 -12.04 2.56 24.87
CA GLY A 3 -11.52 3.21 23.66
C GLY A 3 -10.80 2.30 22.65
N ASN A 4 -10.40 1.08 23.03
CA ASN A 4 -9.49 0.26 22.22
C ASN A 4 -10.16 -0.80 21.32
N ILE A 5 -11.45 -1.09 21.49
CA ILE A 5 -12.09 -2.22 20.78
C ILE A 5 -12.25 -1.94 19.28
N VAL A 6 -12.66 -0.71 18.93
CA VAL A 6 -12.84 -0.31 17.54
C VAL A 6 -11.49 -0.25 16.81
N GLN A 7 -10.43 0.16 17.51
CA GLN A 7 -9.08 0.25 16.97
C GLN A 7 -8.44 -1.13 16.75
N TYR A 8 -8.59 -2.08 17.69
CA TYR A 8 -8.15 -3.47 17.45
C TYR A 8 -8.98 -4.18 16.39
N ALA A 9 -10.29 -3.90 16.31
CA ALA A 9 -11.16 -4.45 15.26
C ALA A 9 -10.74 -3.93 13.88
N LEU A 10 -10.45 -2.63 13.74
CA LEU A 10 -9.94 -2.07 12.49
C LEU A 10 -8.55 -2.63 12.13
N TYR A 11 -7.63 -2.75 13.09
CA TYR A 11 -6.28 -3.27 12.83
C TYR A 11 -6.27 -4.76 12.47
N SER A 12 -7.13 -5.57 13.08
CA SER A 12 -7.27 -6.99 12.73
C SER A 12 -7.94 -7.18 11.36
N LEU A 13 -8.95 -6.38 11.02
CA LEU A 13 -9.58 -6.39 9.69
C LEU A 13 -8.60 -5.95 8.59
N LEU A 14 -7.77 -4.94 8.85
CA LEU A 14 -6.79 -4.45 7.89
C LEU A 14 -5.62 -5.44 7.71
N PHE A 15 -5.13 -6.04 8.80
CA PHE A 15 -4.10 -7.09 8.73
C PHE A 15 -4.60 -8.33 7.99
N LEU A 16 -5.86 -8.73 8.23
CA LEU A 16 -6.52 -9.80 7.50
C LEU A 16 -6.68 -9.44 6.01
N ALA A 17 -7.05 -8.20 5.68
CA ALA A 17 -7.18 -7.74 4.30
C ALA A 17 -5.82 -7.73 3.57
N ALA A 18 -4.75 -7.27 4.22
CA ALA A 18 -3.41 -7.28 3.66
C ALA A 18 -2.89 -8.72 3.44
N THR A 19 -3.10 -9.61 4.40
CA THR A 19 -2.71 -11.03 4.27
C THR A 19 -3.55 -11.77 3.24
N MET A 20 -4.85 -11.49 3.12
CA MET A 20 -5.72 -12.01 2.05
C MET A 20 -5.34 -11.47 0.68
N ALA A 21 -4.95 -10.19 0.57
CA ALA A 21 -4.48 -9.62 -0.69
C ALA A 21 -3.16 -10.27 -1.15
N VAL A 22 -2.21 -10.48 -0.22
CA VAL A 22 -0.95 -11.16 -0.50
C VAL A 22 -1.18 -12.64 -0.82
N ALA A 23 -2.00 -13.36 -0.05
CA ALA A 23 -2.33 -14.77 -0.28
C ALA A 23 -3.10 -14.97 -1.59
N GLY A 24 -4.08 -14.11 -1.87
CA GLY A 24 -4.83 -14.09 -3.12
C GLY A 24 -3.94 -13.79 -4.32
N PHE A 25 -2.98 -12.88 -4.16
CA PHE A 25 -1.98 -12.59 -5.17
C PHE A 25 -1.02 -13.76 -5.40
N TYR A 26 -0.57 -14.42 -4.33
CA TYR A 26 0.32 -15.60 -4.40
C TYR A 26 -0.37 -16.79 -5.10
N LEU A 27 -1.66 -17.00 -4.81
CA LEU A 27 -2.50 -18.01 -5.46
C LEU A 27 -2.80 -17.67 -6.92
N ALA A 28 -3.14 -16.41 -7.22
CA ALA A 28 -3.37 -15.95 -8.58
C ALA A 28 -2.10 -16.06 -9.44
N PHE A 29 -0.93 -15.78 -8.85
CA PHE A 29 0.36 -15.92 -9.49
C PHE A 29 0.72 -17.41 -9.74
N HIS A 30 0.49 -18.28 -8.75
CA HIS A 30 0.72 -19.73 -8.93
C HIS A 30 -0.27 -20.38 -9.91
N ALA A 31 -1.51 -19.90 -9.99
CA ALA A 31 -2.54 -20.42 -10.89
C ALA A 31 -2.37 -19.96 -12.36
N ARG A 32 -1.58 -18.90 -12.62
CA ARG A 32 -1.41 -18.30 -13.96
C ARG A 32 -0.17 -18.76 -14.73
N ARG A 33 0.36 -19.95 -14.44
CA ARG A 33 1.51 -20.58 -15.14
C ARG A 33 1.35 -20.84 -16.67
N GLY A 34 0.41 -20.22 -17.39
CA GLY A 34 0.30 -20.55 -18.83
C GLY A 34 -0.74 -19.82 -19.69
N LYS A 35 -1.11 -18.57 -19.44
CA LYS A 35 -1.97 -17.82 -20.40
C LYS A 35 -1.40 -16.41 -20.69
N PRO A 36 -1.24 -16.03 -21.98
CA PRO A 36 -0.83 -14.68 -22.36
C PRO A 36 -2.00 -13.71 -22.14
N LEU A 37 -1.95 -12.96 -21.05
CA LEU A 37 -2.88 -11.87 -20.71
C LEU A 37 -2.04 -10.61 -20.48
N GLU A 38 -1.45 -10.10 -21.55
CA GLU A 38 -0.55 -8.94 -21.55
C GLU A 38 -1.28 -7.68 -21.04
N ALA A 39 -2.54 -7.46 -21.46
CA ALA A 39 -3.33 -6.30 -21.05
C ALA A 39 -3.74 -6.33 -19.55
N GLU A 40 -4.04 -7.51 -19.01
CA GLU A 40 -4.46 -7.67 -17.61
C GLU A 40 -3.27 -7.52 -16.65
N THR A 41 -2.10 -7.98 -17.09
CA THR A 41 -0.84 -7.84 -16.35
C THR A 41 -0.41 -6.37 -16.26
N ALA A 42 -0.55 -5.59 -17.35
CA ALA A 42 -0.22 -4.16 -17.34
C ALA A 42 -1.08 -3.35 -16.34
N THR A 43 -2.39 -3.65 -16.28
CA THR A 43 -3.31 -2.95 -15.38
C THR A 43 -3.04 -3.29 -13.92
N THR A 44 -2.75 -4.57 -13.62
CA THR A 44 -2.39 -5.00 -12.25
C THR A 44 -1.05 -4.42 -11.80
N LEU A 45 -0.04 -4.38 -12.67
CA LEU A 45 1.25 -3.76 -12.38
C LEU A 45 1.13 -2.26 -12.12
N ALA A 46 0.31 -1.57 -12.91
CA ALA A 46 -0.02 -0.15 -12.72
C ALA A 46 -0.76 0.09 -11.40
N GLY A 47 -1.70 -0.79 -11.04
CA GLY A 47 -2.40 -0.75 -9.75
C GLY A 47 -1.46 -0.89 -8.56
N LEU A 48 -0.53 -1.85 -8.58
CA LEU A 48 0.47 -2.02 -7.51
C LEU A 48 1.42 -0.81 -7.40
N SER A 49 1.87 -0.27 -8.53
CA SER A 49 2.68 0.94 -8.57
C SER A 49 1.95 2.12 -7.92
N LEU A 50 0.70 2.34 -8.33
CA LEU A 50 -0.16 3.37 -7.77
C LEU A 50 -0.35 3.19 -6.26
N LEU A 51 -0.68 1.98 -5.80
CA LEU A 51 -0.86 1.67 -4.38
C LEU A 51 0.40 2.00 -3.58
N SER A 52 1.58 1.61 -4.07
CA SER A 52 2.85 1.89 -3.40
C SER A 52 3.12 3.40 -3.26
N ALA A 53 2.68 4.20 -4.24
CA ALA A 53 2.84 5.65 -4.23
C ALA A 53 1.83 6.36 -3.32
N ILE A 54 0.57 5.90 -3.27
CA ILE A 54 -0.48 6.59 -2.51
C ILE A 54 -0.57 6.18 -1.04
N ALA A 55 -0.21 4.93 -0.70
CA ALA A 55 -0.33 4.40 0.65
C ALA A 55 0.39 5.21 1.75
N PRO A 56 1.59 5.79 1.52
CA PRO A 56 2.25 6.65 2.52
C PRO A 56 1.44 7.91 2.83
N TYR A 57 0.81 8.51 1.82
CA TYR A 57 0.01 9.72 1.99
C TYR A 57 -1.28 9.45 2.77
N VAL A 58 -1.87 8.26 2.61
CA VAL A 58 -3.01 7.82 3.44
C VAL A 58 -2.59 7.72 4.91
N GLY A 59 -1.40 7.18 5.19
CA GLY A 59 -0.84 7.13 6.55
C GLY A 59 -0.57 8.52 7.14
N LEU A 60 -0.01 9.44 6.34
CA LEU A 60 0.23 10.84 6.73
C LEU A 60 -1.09 11.58 7.01
N PHE A 61 -2.12 11.38 6.19
CA PHE A 61 -3.44 11.94 6.44
C PHE A 61 -4.01 11.47 7.78
N GLY A 62 -3.86 10.18 8.09
CA GLY A 62 -4.27 9.61 9.37
C GLY A 62 -3.59 10.26 10.57
N THR A 63 -2.31 10.63 10.47
CA THR A 63 -1.60 11.30 11.58
C THR A 63 -2.07 12.73 11.76
N VAL A 64 -2.25 13.46 10.67
CA VAL A 64 -2.74 14.85 10.70
C VAL A 64 -4.12 14.90 11.36
N TRP A 65 -5.02 14.00 10.97
CA TRP A 65 -6.35 13.90 11.57
C TRP A 65 -6.32 13.62 13.08
N HIS A 66 -5.49 12.66 13.52
CA HIS A 66 -5.37 12.33 14.95
C HIS A 66 -4.76 13.48 15.76
N ILE A 67 -3.76 14.17 15.20
CA ILE A 67 -3.14 15.33 15.86
C ILE A 67 -4.15 16.48 15.99
N ILE A 68 -4.95 16.75 14.96
CA ILE A 68 -6.01 17.78 15.04
C ILE A 68 -7.00 17.47 16.16
N GLN A 69 -7.43 16.21 16.30
CA GLN A 69 -8.32 15.80 17.38
C GLN A 69 -7.65 15.91 18.76
N ALA A 70 -6.38 15.49 18.88
CA ALA A 70 -5.61 15.56 20.11
C ALA A 70 -5.46 17.00 20.60
N LEU A 71 -5.16 17.93 19.69
CA LEU A 71 -4.96 19.34 20.01
C LEU A 71 -6.29 20.09 20.19
N GLY A 72 -7.35 19.69 19.50
CA GLY A 72 -8.69 20.26 19.66
C GLY A 72 -9.25 20.12 21.08
N GLY A 73 -8.90 19.05 21.79
CA GLY A 73 -9.30 18.83 23.19
C GLY A 73 -8.63 19.75 24.21
N ILE A 74 -7.61 20.52 23.81
CA ILE A 74 -6.78 21.35 24.70
C ILE A 74 -7.30 22.79 24.80
N GLY A 75 -8.24 23.19 23.93
CA GLY A 75 -8.76 24.57 23.83
C GLY A 75 -9.34 25.16 25.12
N GLY A 76 -9.57 24.36 26.17
CA GLY A 76 -10.05 24.79 27.48
C GLY A 76 -8.98 25.30 28.47
N GLY A 77 -7.70 25.41 28.07
CA GLY A 77 -6.67 26.13 28.85
C GLY A 77 -5.81 25.30 29.80
N ASN A 78 -6.07 23.99 29.95
CA ASN A 78 -5.20 23.08 30.72
C ASN A 78 -4.45 22.13 29.78
N LEU A 79 -3.20 22.48 29.47
CA LEU A 79 -2.25 21.61 28.76
C LEU A 79 -1.71 20.54 29.71
N ASN A 80 -2.33 19.37 29.72
CA ASN A 80 -1.78 18.20 30.39
C ASN A 80 -0.99 17.33 29.38
N VAL A 81 0.33 17.22 29.56
CA VAL A 81 1.20 16.43 28.66
C VAL A 81 0.79 14.96 28.64
N ALA A 82 0.30 14.43 29.77
CA ALA A 82 -0.19 13.06 29.83
C ALA A 82 -1.47 12.85 28.97
N ALA A 83 -2.27 13.90 28.76
CA ALA A 83 -3.49 13.83 27.96
C ALA A 83 -3.22 13.80 26.44
N ILE A 84 -2.08 14.34 25.99
CA ILE A 84 -1.71 14.39 24.56
C ILE A 84 -0.80 13.22 24.13
N ALA A 85 -0.08 12.62 25.07
CA ALA A 85 0.91 11.58 24.76
C ALA A 85 0.29 10.36 24.07
N GLN A 86 -0.91 9.95 24.50
CA GLN A 86 -1.57 8.77 23.94
C GLN A 86 -2.15 9.01 22.53
N PRO A 87 -2.94 10.06 22.27
CA PRO A 87 -3.43 10.37 20.92
C PRO A 87 -2.31 10.57 19.88
N ILE A 88 -1.18 11.15 20.30
CA ILE A 88 0.00 11.31 19.41
C ILE A 88 0.63 9.95 19.12
N GLY A 89 0.71 9.06 20.11
CA GLY A 89 1.14 7.67 19.89
C GLY A 89 0.23 6.94 18.88
N GLU A 90 -1.08 7.12 18.97
CA GLU A 90 -2.06 6.57 18.02
C GLU A 90 -1.86 7.12 16.60
N ALA A 91 -1.53 8.41 16.47
CA ALA A 91 -1.17 9.01 15.19
C ALA A 91 0.04 8.31 14.54
N LEU A 92 1.09 7.99 15.30
CA LEU A 92 2.29 7.34 14.75
C LEU A 92 2.01 5.96 14.16
N TYR A 93 1.07 5.21 14.73
CA TYR A 93 0.66 3.92 14.15
C TYR A 93 0.05 4.08 12.76
N ALA A 94 -0.68 5.16 12.47
CA ALA A 94 -1.24 5.39 11.13
C ALA A 94 -0.15 5.54 10.05
N THR A 95 0.97 6.20 10.36
CA THR A 95 2.13 6.25 9.44
C THR A 95 2.78 4.89 9.27
N LEU A 96 2.97 4.14 10.37
CA LEU A 96 3.57 2.82 10.32
C LEU A 96 2.81 1.90 9.36
N TRP A 97 1.48 1.96 9.36
CA TRP A 97 0.63 1.18 8.45
C TRP A 97 0.65 1.67 7.00
N GLY A 98 0.66 2.99 6.78
CA GLY A 98 0.81 3.56 5.44
C GLY A 98 2.12 3.14 4.77
N LEU A 99 3.22 3.14 5.54
CA LEU A 99 4.52 2.66 5.08
C LEU A 99 4.55 1.15 4.88
N GLY A 100 4.02 0.37 5.83
CA GLY A 100 3.97 -1.09 5.72
C GLY A 100 3.23 -1.55 4.46
N THR A 101 2.09 -0.93 4.17
CA THR A 101 1.30 -1.21 2.96
C THR A 101 2.07 -0.81 1.69
N ALA A 102 2.73 0.36 1.69
CA ALA A 102 3.51 0.83 0.56
C ALA A 102 4.68 -0.09 0.21
N ILE A 103 5.41 -0.55 1.24
CA ILE A 103 6.57 -1.45 1.09
C ILE A 103 6.12 -2.77 0.47
N VAL A 104 5.04 -3.37 0.97
CA VAL A 104 4.51 -4.64 0.43
C VAL A 104 4.11 -4.48 -1.03
N ALA A 105 3.38 -3.41 -1.38
CA ALA A 105 2.98 -3.14 -2.75
C ALA A 105 4.19 -2.93 -3.69
N LEU A 106 5.21 -2.21 -3.23
CA LEU A 106 6.44 -1.96 -3.99
C LEU A 106 7.21 -3.25 -4.25
N VAL A 107 7.40 -4.09 -3.22
CA VAL A 107 8.09 -5.38 -3.35
C VAL A 107 7.37 -6.27 -4.34
N ALA A 108 6.03 -6.38 -4.24
CA ALA A 108 5.24 -7.14 -5.19
C ALA A 108 5.39 -6.60 -6.62
N HIS A 109 5.28 -5.28 -6.82
CA HIS A 109 5.46 -4.65 -8.13
C HIS A 109 6.82 -5.01 -8.74
N ARG A 110 7.90 -4.91 -7.95
CA ARG A 110 9.27 -5.22 -8.41
C ARG A 110 9.46 -6.69 -8.72
N ILE A 111 8.96 -7.60 -7.89
CA ILE A 111 9.08 -9.04 -8.13
C ILE A 111 8.37 -9.44 -9.43
N ILE A 112 7.15 -8.94 -9.66
CA ILE A 112 6.39 -9.25 -10.88
C ILE A 112 7.09 -8.65 -12.10
N LEU A 113 7.54 -7.40 -12.01
CA LEU A 113 8.21 -6.71 -13.11
C LEU A 113 9.49 -7.42 -13.54
N VAL A 114 10.33 -7.88 -12.60
CA VAL A 114 11.56 -8.64 -12.90
C VAL A 114 11.28 -10.00 -13.51
N LEU A 115 10.12 -10.58 -13.21
CA LEU A 115 9.74 -11.92 -13.68
C LEU A 115 9.08 -11.90 -15.07
N LEU A 116 8.69 -10.73 -15.56
CA LEU A 116 8.23 -10.58 -16.93
C LEU A 116 9.44 -10.64 -17.87
N PRO A 117 9.46 -11.54 -18.86
CA PRO A 117 10.53 -11.56 -19.85
C PRO A 117 10.53 -10.25 -20.63
N ASP A 118 11.71 -9.69 -20.87
CA ASP A 118 11.89 -8.42 -21.60
C ASP A 118 11.16 -8.47 -22.95
N THR A 119 10.04 -7.77 -23.05
CA THR A 119 9.38 -7.52 -24.34
C THR A 119 10.14 -6.49 -25.18
N ASP A 120 11.24 -5.95 -24.65
CA ASP A 120 12.12 -5.01 -25.34
C ASP A 120 12.81 -5.66 -26.55
N ASP A 121 13.02 -6.98 -26.54
CA ASP A 121 13.50 -7.73 -27.71
C ASP A 121 12.44 -7.77 -28.83
N ALA A 122 11.14 -7.83 -28.49
CA ALA A 122 10.06 -7.85 -29.48
C ALA A 122 9.78 -6.45 -30.09
N ALA A 123 9.86 -5.40 -29.25
CA ALA A 123 9.70 -4.01 -29.70
C ALA A 123 10.90 -3.53 -30.54
N THR A 124 12.12 -3.90 -30.15
CA THR A 124 13.35 -3.54 -30.88
C THR A 124 13.51 -4.37 -32.17
N SER A 125 13.11 -5.65 -32.17
CA SER A 125 13.09 -6.49 -33.38
C SER A 125 12.09 -6.00 -34.44
N THR A 126 10.92 -5.50 -34.02
CA THR A 126 9.93 -4.93 -34.95
C THR A 126 10.36 -3.56 -35.50
N ALA A 127 11.06 -2.75 -34.69
CA ALA A 127 11.65 -1.49 -35.15
C ALA A 127 12.80 -1.74 -36.16
N ALA A 128 13.65 -2.73 -35.91
CA ALA A 128 14.72 -3.13 -36.82
C ALA A 128 14.16 -3.72 -38.14
N ALA A 129 13.13 -4.57 -38.10
CA ALA A 129 12.51 -5.14 -39.30
C ALA A 129 11.79 -4.10 -40.19
N LYS A 130 11.32 -2.98 -39.61
CA LYS A 130 10.74 -1.84 -40.36
C LYS A 130 11.78 -0.92 -40.99
N GLN A 131 13.06 -1.05 -40.65
CA GLN A 131 14.15 -0.28 -41.24
C GLN A 131 14.83 -0.99 -42.43
N GLU A 132 14.55 -2.28 -42.63
CA GLU A 132 15.06 -3.08 -43.75
C GLU A 132 14.04 -3.30 -44.90
N ALA A 133 12.82 -2.73 -44.80
CA ALA A 133 11.77 -2.78 -45.83
C ALA A 133 11.43 -1.39 -46.35
#